data_AF-A0A526TAJ1-F1
#
_entry.id   AF-A0A526TAJ1-F1
#
_cell.length_a   1.000
_cell.length_b   1.000
_cell.length_c   1.000
_cell.angle_alpha   90.00
_cell.angle_beta   90.00
_cell.angle_gamma   90.00
#
_symmetry.space_group_name_H-M   'P 1'
#
loop_
_entity.id
_entity.type
_entity.pdbx_description
1 polymer ?
#
loop_
_entity_poly.entity_id
_entity_poly.type
_entity_poly.pdbx_seq_one_letter_code
_entity_poly.pdbx_strand_id
1 'polypeptide(L)' 'ELFPEKAFRKLGYEHIAFHGQKGYHGVATVARRPIELVEKRRFCEIEDSRHLSVTVRAGGKAILLHNFYVPAG' A
#
# COMPACT_ATOMS: atom_id res chain seq x y z
N GLU A 1 6.04 13.40 7.11
CA GLU A 1 6.57 12.04 6.90
C GLU A 1 6.42 11.24 8.19
N LEU A 2 5.40 10.38 8.30
CA LEU A 2 5.13 9.59 9.53
C LEU A 2 5.32 8.07 9.34
N PHE A 3 5.58 7.61 8.12
CA PHE A 3 5.71 6.19 7.82
C PHE A 3 7.15 5.70 8.08
N PRO A 4 7.37 4.59 8.81
CA PRO A 4 8.69 4.16 9.26
C PRO A 4 9.50 3.41 8.18
N GLU A 5 9.71 4.02 7.00
CA GLU A 5 10.40 3.38 5.85
C GLU A 5 11.77 2.81 6.22
N LYS A 6 12.55 3.55 7.01
CA LYS A 6 13.93 3.17 7.38
C LYS A 6 13.97 1.83 8.11
N ALA A 7 12.98 1.54 8.97
CA ALA A 7 12.90 0.28 9.68
C ALA A 7 12.63 -0.89 8.73
N PHE A 8 11.74 -0.70 7.75
CA PHE A 8 11.44 -1.71 6.73
C PHE A 8 12.62 -1.98 5.79
N ARG A 9 13.28 -0.93 5.31
CA ARG A 9 14.49 -1.08 4.48
C ARG A 9 15.60 -1.83 5.22
N LYS A 10 15.82 -1.54 6.51
CA LYS A 10 16.78 -2.28 7.35
C LYS A 10 16.45 -3.79 7.45
N LEU A 11 15.19 -4.18 7.30
CA LEU A 11 14.74 -5.58 7.29
C LEU A 11 14.70 -6.21 5.87
N GLY A 12 15.19 -5.48 4.85
CA GLY A 12 15.28 -5.92 3.45
C GLY A 12 14.02 -5.68 2.62
N TYR A 13 13.08 -4.87 3.09
CA TYR A 13 11.88 -4.48 2.32
C TYR A 13 12.14 -3.18 1.58
N GLU A 14 12.81 -3.28 0.43
CA GLU A 14 13.19 -2.11 -0.37
C GLU A 14 12.03 -1.49 -1.14
N HIS A 15 10.96 -2.26 -1.40
CA HIS A 15 9.82 -1.80 -2.17
C HIS A 15 8.64 -1.48 -1.25
N ILE A 16 8.31 -0.20 -1.15
CA ILE A 16 7.33 0.32 -0.20
C ILE A 16 6.38 1.24 -0.96
N ALA A 17 5.08 0.99 -0.81
CA ALA A 17 4.03 1.92 -1.21
C ALA A 17 3.11 2.15 -0.01
N PHE A 18 2.72 3.40 0.25
CA PHE A 18 1.79 3.74 1.31
C PHE A 18 0.88 4.91 0.93
N HIS A 19 -0.30 4.94 1.54
CA HIS A 19 -1.28 6.00 1.44
C HIS A 19 -1.78 6.29 2.85
N GLY A 20 -1.62 7.52 3.31
CA GLY A 20 -1.96 7.89 4.69
C GLY A 20 -2.56 9.28 4.78
N GLN A 21 -3.41 9.44 5.79
CA GLN A 21 -4.10 10.67 6.16
C GLN A 21 -3.64 11.07 7.57
N LYS A 22 -3.21 12.33 7.74
CA LYS A 22 -2.66 12.82 9.01
C LYS A 22 -3.67 12.62 10.15
N GLY A 23 -3.27 11.85 11.17
CA GLY A 23 -4.08 11.60 12.37
C GLY A 23 -5.26 10.63 12.16
N TYR A 24 -5.36 9.97 11.01
CA TYR A 24 -6.51 9.12 10.68
C TYR A 24 -6.07 7.85 9.94
N HIS A 25 -6.77 7.46 8.87
CA HIS A 25 -6.55 6.23 8.14
C HIS A 25 -5.18 6.14 7.45
N GLY A 26 -4.76 4.92 7.18
CA GLY A 26 -3.62 4.66 6.31
C GLY A 26 -3.46 3.17 6.02
N VAL A 27 -2.92 2.87 4.85
CA VAL A 27 -2.52 1.52 4.44
C VAL A 27 -1.12 1.56 3.82
N ALA A 28 -0.37 0.48 4.01
CA ALA A 28 0.95 0.31 3.42
C ALA A 28 1.11 -1.11 2.88
N THR A 29 1.74 -1.22 1.72
CA THR A 29 2.17 -2.47 1.11
C THR A 29 3.69 -2.46 1.05
N VAL A 30 4.32 -3.43 1.72
CA VAL A 30 5.78 -3.59 1.78
C VAL A 30 6.18 -4.93 1.17
N ALA A 31 7.24 -4.93 0.38
CA ALA A 31 7.71 -6.12 -0.31
C ALA A 31 9.24 -6.14 -0.44
N ARG A 32 9.80 -7.36 -0.39
CA ARG A 32 11.21 -7.62 -0.73
C ARG A 32 11.46 -7.72 -2.24
N ARG A 33 10.39 -7.97 -3.01
CA ARG A 33 10.39 -8.07 -4.47
C ARG A 33 9.76 -6.82 -5.08
N PRO A 34 10.10 -6.46 -6.32
CA PRO A 34 9.54 -5.29 -6.98
C PRO A 34 8.00 -5.29 -6.96
N ILE A 35 7.46 -4.15 -6.54
CA ILE A 35 6.06 -3.78 -6.65
C ILE A 35 5.97 -2.45 -7.38
N GLU A 36 4.94 -2.29 -8.21
CA GLU A 36 4.66 -1.04 -8.90
C GLU A 36 3.38 -0.45 -8.32
N LEU A 37 3.42 0.82 -7.90
CA LEU A 37 2.23 1.53 -7.44
C LEU A 37 1.28 1.69 -8.62
N VAL A 38 0.03 1.24 -8.45
CA VAL A 38 -0.99 1.37 -9.48
C VAL A 38 -1.96 2.48 -9.12
N GLU A 39 -2.52 2.45 -7.91
CA GLU A 39 -3.59 3.38 -7.57
C GLU A 39 -3.70 3.68 -6.07
N LYS A 40 -4.06 4.93 -5.79
CA LYS A 40 -4.62 5.40 -4.53
C LYS A 40 -6.03 5.90 -4.85
N ARG A 41 -6.99 4.97 -4.92
CA ARG A 41 -8.34 5.25 -5.41
C ARG A 41 -9.27 5.72 -4.29
N ARG A 42 -10.18 6.62 -4.62
CA ARG A 42 -11.37 6.93 -3.81
C ARG A 42 -12.43 5.87 -4.00
N PHE A 43 -12.90 5.27 -2.92
CA PHE A 43 -14.03 4.35 -2.95
C PHE A 43 -15.27 5.06 -2.41
N CYS A 44 -16.42 4.82 -3.03
CA CYS A 44 -17.71 5.39 -2.61
C CYS A 44 -17.69 6.93 -2.47
N GLU A 45 -16.86 7.62 -3.27
CA GLU A 45 -16.63 9.08 -3.19
C GLU A 45 -16.07 9.58 -1.85
N ILE A 46 -15.62 8.67 -0.98
CA ILE A 46 -14.99 9.00 0.30
C ILE A 46 -13.50 9.23 0.06
N GLU A 47 -13.01 10.38 0.49
CA GLU A 47 -11.59 10.73 0.47
C GLU A 47 -10.90 10.24 1.74
N ASP A 48 -10.81 8.91 1.88
CA ASP A 48 -10.01 8.30 2.94
C ASP A 48 -8.83 7.48 2.40
N SER A 49 -7.77 7.42 3.20
CA SER A 49 -6.55 6.68 2.85
C SER A 49 -6.64 5.20 3.23
N ARG A 50 -7.78 4.55 2.94
CA ARG A 50 -8.04 3.14 3.28
C ARG A 50 -7.73 2.15 2.17
N HIS A 51 -7.34 2.62 0.98
CA HIS A 51 -7.00 1.78 -0.16
C HIS A 51 -5.64 2.11 -0.76
N LEU A 52 -4.96 1.05 -1.20
CA LEU A 52 -3.76 1.09 -2.02
C LEU A 52 -3.73 -0.17 -2.91
N SER A 53 -3.45 -0.02 -4.20
CA SER A 53 -3.19 -1.15 -5.09
C SER A 53 -1.78 -1.10 -5.69
N VAL A 54 -1.19 -2.29 -5.83
CA VAL A 54 0.13 -2.47 -6.43
C VAL A 54 0.12 -3.66 -7.39
N THR A 55 0.94 -3.61 -8.43
CA THR A 55 1.21 -4.77 -9.28
C THR A 55 2.42 -5.53 -8.75
N VAL A 56 2.35 -6.85 -8.73
CA VAL A 56 3.46 -7.73 -8.34
C VAL A 56 3.59 -8.92 -9.31
N ARG A 57 4.82 -9.27 -9.72
CA ARG A 57 5.09 -10.37 -10.67
C ARG A 57 5.34 -11.71 -9.98
N ALA A 58 4.41 -12.66 -10.05
CA ALA A 58 4.51 -13.98 -9.41
C ALA A 58 4.16 -15.11 -10.38
N GLY A 59 4.96 -16.18 -10.42
CA GLY A 59 4.66 -17.37 -11.24
C GLY A 59 4.45 -17.05 -12.73
N GLY A 60 5.24 -16.12 -13.29
CA GLY A 60 5.10 -15.66 -14.67
C GLY A 60 3.91 -14.72 -14.94
N LYS A 61 3.10 -14.39 -13.93
CA LYS A 61 1.91 -13.54 -14.06
C LYS A 61 2.11 -12.18 -13.40
N ALA A 62 1.47 -11.16 -13.95
CA ALA A 62 1.25 -9.88 -13.29
C ALA A 62 -0.01 -9.99 -12.42
N ILE A 63 0.10 -9.77 -11.12
CA ILE A 63 -1.00 -9.82 -10.17
C ILE A 63 -1.25 -8.40 -9.66
N LEU A 64 -2.47 -7.91 -9.84
CA LEU A 64 -2.93 -6.68 -9.21
C LEU A 64 -3.42 -7.00 -7.79
N LEU A 65 -2.70 -6.54 -6.79
CA LEU A 65 -3.02 -6.71 -5.38
C LEU A 65 -3.74 -5.47 -4.87
N HIS A 66 -4.90 -5.66 -4.23
CA HIS A 66 -5.64 -4.61 -3.55
C HIS A 66 -5.49 -4.76 -2.03
N ASN A 67 -5.04 -3.70 -1.37
CA ASN A 67 -4.90 -3.61 0.08
C ASN A 67 -5.98 -2.65 0.62
N PHE A 68 -6.89 -3.17 1.42
CA PHE A 68 -8.03 -2.43 1.97
C PHE A 68 -8.04 -2.48 3.50
N TYR A 69 -8.24 -1.32 4.11
CA TYR A 69 -8.67 -1.19 5.48
C TYR A 69 -10.18 -0.87 5.50
N VAL A 70 -11.01 -1.91 5.55
CA VAL A 70 -12.48 -1.77 5.52
C VAL A 70 -12.99 -1.20 6.86
N PRO A 71 -13.95 -0.25 6.87
CA PRO A 71 -14.60 0.24 8.10
C PRO A 71 -15.22 -0.89 8.94
N ALA A 72 -15.22 -0.70 10.27
CA ALA A 72 -15.68 -1.72 11.22
C ALA A 72 -17.22 -1.87 11.32
N GLY A 73 -17.99 -0.96 10.72
CA GLY A 73 -19.45 -0.87 10.85
C GLY A 73 -19.91 0.57 10.93
#